data_AF-A0A6J4VQT3-F1
#
_entry.id   AF-A0A6J4VQT3-F1
#
_cell.length_a   1.000
_cell.length_b   1.000
_cell.length_c   1.000
_cell.angle_alpha   90.00
_cell.angle_beta   90.00
_cell.angle_gamma   90.00
#
_symmetry.space_group_name_H-M   'P 1'
#
loop_
_entity.id
_entity.type
_entity.pdbx_description
1 polymer ?
#
loop_
_entity_poly.entity_id
_entity_poly.type
_entity_poly.pdbx_seq_one_letter_code
_entity_poly.pdbx_strand_id
1 'polypeptide(L)'
;MALAVQNRLRELAIKFRPIKPRSPHLNGKVERTQKTDLEEFYSLVNLKSLDLPQQLQQWQDYYNRQQRHCSLHNQTPWQKWQLLTASTPTREQVRAAYDPSKERIRCSDYLLDMTAR
;
A
#
# COMPACT_ATOMS: atom_id res chain seq x y z
N MET A 1 19.46 -4.48 -3.17
CA MET A 1 18.14 -3.90 -3.55
C MET A 1 17.56 -2.92 -2.53
N ALA A 2 17.64 -3.17 -1.21
CA ALA A 2 17.00 -2.30 -0.21
C ALA A 2 17.50 -0.84 -0.20
N LEU A 3 18.77 -0.58 -0.48
CA LEU A 3 19.33 0.79 -0.48
C LEU A 3 18.80 1.65 -1.63
N ALA A 4 18.77 1.11 -2.86
CA ALA A 4 18.29 1.85 -4.03
C ALA A 4 16.82 2.25 -3.87
N VAL A 5 15.98 1.33 -3.36
CA VAL A 5 14.57 1.62 -3.04
C VAL A 5 14.47 2.71 -1.99
N GLN A 6 15.24 2.62 -0.90
CA GLN A 6 15.22 3.64 0.16
C GLN A 6 15.66 5.02 -0.34
N ASN A 7 16.70 5.09 -1.18
CA ASN A 7 17.12 6.34 -1.80
C ASN A 7 16.03 6.92 -2.70
N ARG A 8 15.40 6.09 -3.52
CA ARG A 8 14.29 6.55 -4.38
C ARG A 8 13.10 7.07 -3.56
N LEU A 9 12.77 6.42 -2.45
CA LEU A 9 11.71 6.90 -1.56
C LEU A 9 12.06 8.25 -0.93
N ARG A 10 13.32 8.48 -0.55
CA ARG A 10 13.77 9.78 -0.04
C ARG A 10 13.65 10.90 -1.07
N GLU A 11 14.07 10.66 -2.31
CA GLU A 11 13.90 11.62 -3.42
C GLU A 11 12.43 12.01 -3.63
N LEU A 12 11.53 11.09 -3.32
CA LEU A 12 10.08 11.29 -3.42
C LEU A 12 9.45 11.84 -2.13
N ALA A 13 10.24 12.13 -1.08
CA ALA A 13 9.78 12.53 0.24
C ALA A 13 8.84 11.50 0.92
N ILE A 14 9.07 10.20 0.65
CA ILE A 14 8.32 9.08 1.22
C ILE A 14 9.11 8.46 2.37
N LYS A 15 8.48 8.37 3.54
CA LYS A 15 9.06 7.78 4.75
C LYS A 15 9.12 6.26 4.64
N PHE A 16 10.31 5.68 4.71
CA PHE A 16 10.48 4.22 4.68
C PHE A 16 10.31 3.61 6.09
N ARG A 17 9.31 2.75 6.26
CA ARG A 17 8.94 2.12 7.54
C ARG A 17 8.71 0.62 7.34
N PRO A 18 9.78 -0.21 7.36
CA PRO A 18 9.62 -1.66 7.24
C PRO A 18 8.89 -2.23 8.45
N ILE A 19 8.07 -3.25 8.22
CA ILE A 19 7.34 -3.98 9.25
C ILE A 19 8.33 -4.88 10.01
N LYS A 20 8.18 -4.95 11.34
CA LYS A 20 8.98 -5.86 12.18
C LYS A 20 8.76 -7.31 11.73
N PRO A 21 9.81 -8.13 11.56
CA PRO A 21 9.65 -9.54 11.26
C PRO A 21 8.70 -10.25 12.21
N ARG A 22 7.93 -11.23 11.69
CA ARG A 22 6.94 -12.02 12.46
C ARG A 22 5.82 -11.18 13.09
N SER A 23 5.44 -10.08 12.46
CA SER A 23 4.31 -9.22 12.89
C SER A 23 3.20 -9.14 11.83
N PRO A 24 2.56 -10.28 11.46
CA PRO A 24 1.57 -10.33 10.38
C PRO A 24 0.34 -9.45 10.65
N HIS A 25 -0.01 -9.23 11.91
CA HIS A 25 -1.11 -8.33 12.30
C HIS A 25 -0.94 -6.90 11.77
N LEU A 26 0.31 -6.44 11.51
CA LEU A 26 0.60 -5.13 10.91
C LEU A 26 0.31 -5.08 9.40
N ASN A 27 0.20 -6.24 8.75
CA ASN A 27 -0.06 -6.37 7.33
C ASN A 27 -1.50 -6.84 7.01
N GLY A 28 -2.36 -6.96 8.02
CA GLY A 28 -3.68 -7.58 7.86
C GLY A 28 -4.62 -6.89 6.88
N LYS A 29 -4.40 -5.63 6.50
CA LYS A 29 -5.18 -4.99 5.42
C LYS A 29 -4.80 -5.56 4.05
N VAL A 30 -3.50 -5.69 3.78
CA VAL A 30 -2.98 -6.26 2.54
C VAL A 30 -3.40 -7.72 2.42
N GLU A 31 -3.23 -8.49 3.50
CA GLU A 31 -3.60 -9.92 3.52
C GLU A 31 -5.08 -10.14 3.25
N ARG A 32 -5.97 -9.28 3.78
CA ARG A 32 -7.41 -9.36 3.49
C ARG A 32 -7.74 -9.07 2.03
N THR A 33 -7.17 -8.01 1.45
CA THR A 33 -7.41 -7.69 0.03
C THR A 33 -6.88 -8.79 -0.88
N GLN A 34 -5.67 -9.31 -0.63
CA GLN A 34 -5.11 -10.42 -1.39
C GLN A 34 -5.97 -11.69 -1.30
N LYS A 35 -6.51 -11.98 -0.12
CA LYS A 35 -7.43 -13.10 0.06
C LYS A 35 -8.70 -12.91 -0.77
N THR A 36 -9.31 -11.73 -0.73
CA THR A 36 -10.47 -11.40 -1.55
C THR A 36 -10.17 -11.50 -3.04
N ASP A 37 -9.05 -10.95 -3.52
CA ASP A 37 -8.64 -11.07 -4.92
C ASP A 37 -8.46 -12.55 -5.33
N LEU A 38 -7.90 -13.37 -4.45
CA LEU A 38 -7.72 -14.81 -4.71
C LEU A 38 -9.05 -15.55 -4.79
N GLU A 39 -9.96 -15.29 -3.84
CA GLU A 39 -11.23 -16.00 -3.71
C GLU A 39 -12.29 -15.54 -4.71
N GLU A 40 -12.34 -14.24 -5.03
CA GLU A 40 -13.41 -13.65 -5.84
C GLU A 40 -12.99 -13.37 -7.30
N PHE A 41 -11.70 -13.14 -7.59
CA PHE A 41 -11.22 -12.86 -8.95
C PHE A 41 -10.40 -14.01 -9.53
N TYR A 42 -9.27 -14.35 -8.92
CA TYR A 42 -8.34 -15.33 -9.49
C TYR A 42 -8.90 -16.76 -9.54
N SER A 43 -9.91 -17.07 -8.72
CA SER A 43 -10.64 -18.34 -8.77
C SER A 43 -11.53 -18.49 -10.02
N LEU A 44 -11.90 -17.38 -10.68
CA LEU A 44 -12.86 -17.35 -11.78
C LEU A 44 -12.23 -17.07 -13.16
N VAL A 45 -11.02 -16.52 -13.20
CA VAL A 45 -10.35 -16.12 -14.46
C VAL A 45 -9.35 -17.15 -14.97
N ASN A 46 -9.17 -17.18 -16.29
CA ASN A 46 -8.08 -17.93 -16.91
C ASN A 46 -6.79 -17.08 -16.90
N LEU A 47 -5.81 -17.49 -16.09
CA LEU A 47 -4.52 -16.82 -15.97
C LEU A 47 -3.68 -16.80 -17.27
N LYS A 48 -4.01 -17.65 -18.25
CA LYS A 48 -3.35 -17.67 -19.57
C LYS A 48 -4.10 -16.86 -20.62
N SER A 49 -5.22 -16.22 -20.26
CA SER A 49 -5.98 -15.38 -21.17
C SER A 49 -5.19 -14.13 -21.57
N LEU A 50 -5.24 -13.78 -22.86
CA LEU A 50 -4.70 -12.50 -23.34
C LEU A 50 -5.50 -11.31 -22.79
N ASP A 51 -6.76 -11.54 -22.39
CA ASP A 51 -7.66 -10.51 -21.86
C ASP A 51 -7.50 -10.31 -20.34
N LEU A 52 -6.62 -11.07 -19.68
CA LEU A 52 -6.39 -10.99 -18.22
C LEU A 52 -6.12 -9.56 -17.73
N PRO A 53 -5.33 -8.71 -18.43
CA PRO A 53 -5.14 -7.31 -18.00
C PRO A 53 -6.43 -6.50 -17.99
N GLN A 54 -7.31 -6.71 -18.97
CA GLN A 54 -8.60 -6.02 -19.05
C GLN A 54 -9.54 -6.51 -17.95
N GLN A 55 -9.59 -7.82 -17.70
CA GLN A 55 -10.36 -8.40 -16.59
C GLN A 55 -9.88 -7.88 -15.23
N LEU A 56 -8.56 -7.76 -15.04
CA LEU A 56 -7.98 -7.21 -13.82
C LEU A 56 -8.31 -5.72 -13.64
N GLN A 57 -8.37 -4.94 -14.71
CA GLN A 57 -8.81 -3.55 -14.65
C GLN A 57 -10.28 -3.45 -14.23
N GLN A 58 -11.15 -4.26 -14.85
CA GLN A 58 -12.58 -4.32 -14.51
C GLN A 58 -12.79 -4.74 -13.06
N TRP A 59 -12.03 -5.72 -12.58
CA TRP A 59 -12.04 -6.15 -11.18
C TRP A 59 -11.66 -5.01 -10.24
N GLN A 60 -10.55 -4.31 -10.50
CA GLN A 60 -10.11 -3.18 -9.69
C GLN A 60 -11.16 -2.06 -9.66
N ASP A 61 -11.81 -1.76 -10.79
CA ASP A 61 -12.87 -0.75 -10.85
C ASP A 61 -14.11 -1.19 -10.08
N TYR A 62 -14.52 -2.45 -10.19
CA TYR A 62 -15.61 -3.02 -9.42
C TYR A 62 -15.34 -2.95 -7.91
N TYR A 63 -14.22 -3.52 -7.45
CA TYR A 63 -13.85 -3.56 -6.03
C TYR A 63 -13.72 -2.16 -5.44
N ASN A 64 -13.02 -1.24 -6.12
CA ASN A 64 -12.74 0.08 -5.56
C ASN A 64 -13.91 1.07 -5.68
N ARG A 65 -14.81 0.91 -6.67
CA ARG A 65 -15.84 1.93 -6.96
C ARG A 65 -17.27 1.44 -6.79
N GLN A 66 -17.54 0.15 -6.82
CA GLN A 66 -18.89 -0.41 -6.76
C GLN A 66 -19.13 -1.23 -5.49
N GLN A 67 -18.16 -2.05 -5.07
CA GLN A 67 -18.30 -2.88 -3.88
C GLN A 67 -18.30 -2.03 -2.61
N ARG A 68 -19.34 -2.22 -1.79
CA ARG A 68 -19.48 -1.56 -0.48
C ARG A 68 -18.89 -2.47 0.59
N HIS A 69 -18.11 -1.90 1.50
CA HIS A 69 -17.50 -2.67 2.59
C HIS A 69 -18.05 -2.26 3.94
N CYS A 70 -18.46 -3.23 4.76
CA CYS A 70 -18.96 -2.99 6.11
C CYS A 70 -17.90 -2.30 7.01
N SER A 71 -16.62 -2.64 6.83
CA SER A 71 -15.49 -2.01 7.53
C SER A 71 -15.27 -0.54 7.16
N LEU A 72 -15.87 -0.09 6.06
CA LEU A 72 -15.86 1.30 5.61
C LEU A 72 -17.23 1.98 5.79
N HIS A 73 -18.05 1.49 6.74
CA HIS A 73 -19.40 2.02 6.98
C HIS A 73 -20.29 1.97 5.72
N ASN A 74 -20.23 0.85 4.99
CA ASN A 74 -20.96 0.63 3.73
C ASN A 74 -20.61 1.60 2.61
N GLN A 75 -19.44 2.24 2.68
CA GLN A 75 -18.87 3.03 1.59
C GLN A 75 -17.95 2.16 0.72
N THR A 76 -17.72 2.61 -0.51
CA THR A 76 -16.67 2.05 -1.38
C THR A 76 -15.31 2.64 -1.01
N PRO A 77 -14.19 1.97 -1.33
CA PRO A 77 -12.85 2.52 -1.09
C PRO A 77 -12.66 3.89 -1.74
N TRP A 78 -13.21 4.09 -2.94
CA TRP A 78 -13.20 5.37 -3.64
C TRP A 78 -13.93 6.48 -2.87
N GLN A 79 -15.13 6.23 -2.39
CA GLN A 79 -15.90 7.20 -1.60
C GLN A 79 -15.15 7.57 -0.32
N LYS A 80 -14.55 6.59 0.36
CA LYS A 80 -13.76 6.84 1.57
C LYS A 80 -12.53 7.71 1.27
N TRP A 81 -11.85 7.46 0.15
CA TRP A 81 -10.70 8.25 -0.29
C TRP A 81 -11.10 9.70 -0.61
N GLN A 82 -12.23 9.92 -1.28
CA GLN A 82 -12.74 11.27 -1.58
C GLN A 82 -12.96 12.08 -0.29
N LEU A 83 -13.54 11.48 0.75
CA LEU A 83 -13.74 12.15 2.04
C LEU A 83 -12.43 12.56 2.72
N LEU A 84 -11.38 11.76 2.56
CA LEU A 84 -10.06 12.04 3.13
C LEU A 84 -9.24 13.03 2.30
N THR A 85 -9.63 13.29 1.05
CA THR A 85 -8.88 14.18 0.17
C THR A 85 -8.81 15.60 0.73
N ALA A 86 -9.86 16.07 1.40
CA ALA A 86 -9.89 17.40 2.03
C ALA A 86 -8.85 17.57 3.16
N SER A 87 -8.50 16.49 3.87
CA SER A 87 -7.51 16.53 4.97
C SER A 87 -6.12 16.01 4.57
N THR A 88 -5.99 15.48 3.36
CA THR A 88 -4.72 14.93 2.87
C THR A 88 -3.82 16.08 2.40
N PRO A 89 -2.59 16.20 2.94
CA PRO A 89 -1.68 17.28 2.54
C PRO A 89 -1.26 17.14 1.07
N THR A 90 -1.02 18.27 0.41
CA THR A 90 -0.51 18.28 -0.96
C THR A 90 0.93 17.77 -1.01
N ARG A 91 1.39 17.41 -2.20
CA ARG A 91 2.76 16.92 -2.39
C ARG A 91 3.81 17.97 -1.98
N GLU A 92 3.53 19.24 -2.21
CA GLU A 92 4.38 20.37 -1.83
C GLU A 92 4.46 20.50 -0.30
N GLN A 93 3.32 20.41 0.38
CA GLN A 93 3.26 20.43 1.84
C GLN A 93 4.02 19.23 2.44
N VAL A 94 3.86 18.03 1.87
CA VAL A 94 4.60 16.83 2.30
C VAL A 94 6.10 17.03 2.12
N ARG A 95 6.54 17.56 0.98
CA ARG A 95 7.96 17.83 0.71
C ARG A 95 8.54 18.88 1.65
N ALA A 96 7.81 19.96 1.90
CA ALA A 96 8.23 21.01 2.83
C ALA A 96 8.34 20.48 4.28
N ALA A 97 7.45 19.57 4.68
CA ALA A 97 7.48 18.94 5.99
C ALA A 97 8.42 17.72 6.08
N TYR A 98 9.02 17.28 4.97
CA TYR A 98 9.91 16.12 4.96
C TYR A 98 11.31 16.52 5.40
N ASP A 99 11.83 15.81 6.40
CA ASP A 99 13.15 16.05 6.96
C ASP A 99 14.06 14.85 6.66
N PRO A 100 14.95 14.95 5.65
CA PRO A 100 15.83 13.86 5.25
C PRO A 100 16.78 13.42 6.38
N SER A 101 17.12 14.32 7.31
CA SER A 101 18.04 14.00 8.41
C SER A 101 17.43 12.99 9.38
N LYS A 102 16.10 12.94 9.48
CA LYS A 102 15.34 11.97 10.29
C LYS A 102 15.14 10.63 9.59
N GLU A 103 15.56 10.50 8.34
CA GLU A 103 15.24 9.37 7.46
C GLU A 103 16.49 8.56 7.14
N ARG A 104 17.10 7.95 8.18
CA ARG A 104 18.29 7.09 8.04
C ARG A 104 18.04 5.88 7.15
N ILE A 105 19.10 5.37 6.51
CA ILE A 105 19.04 4.09 5.81
C ILE A 105 18.90 2.99 6.87
N ARG A 106 17.96 2.08 6.62
CA ARG A 106 17.77 0.87 7.40
C ARG A 106 18.45 -0.33 6.76
N CYS A 107 19.03 -1.17 7.61
CA CYS A 107 19.55 -2.47 7.20
C CYS A 107 18.40 -3.48 7.07
N SER A 108 18.59 -4.52 6.25
CA SER A 108 17.62 -5.61 6.14
C SER A 108 17.58 -6.49 7.39
N ASP A 109 18.71 -6.60 8.09
CA ASP A 109 18.75 -7.31 9.37
C ASP A 109 18.13 -6.42 10.45
N TYR A 110 16.98 -6.85 10.97
CA TYR A 110 16.23 -6.10 11.97
C TYR A 110 17.00 -5.94 13.29
N LEU A 111 17.75 -6.96 13.72
CA LEU A 111 18.47 -6.89 15.00
C LEU A 111 19.62 -5.88 14.89
N LEU A 112 20.38 -5.94 13.79
CA LEU A 112 21.44 -4.97 13.51
C LEU A 112 20.88 -3.55 13.28
N ASP A 113 19.71 -3.43 12.64
CA ASP A 113 19.06 -2.13 12.45
C ASP A 113 18.63 -1.50 13.79
N MET A 114 18.22 -2.31 14.76
CA MET A 114 17.75 -1.83 16.07
C MET A 114 18.89 -1.38 16.97
N THR A 115 20.07 -2.01 16.89
CA THR A 115 21.24 -1.65 17.70
C THR A 115 21.98 -0.42 17.14
N ALA A 116 21.87 -0.16 15.85
CA ALA A 116 22.40 1.04 15.19
C ALA A 116 21.51 2.30 15.36
N ARG A 117 20.74 2.38 16.45
CA ARG A 117 19.79 3.48 16.73
C ARG A 117 20.41 4.60 17.55
#